data_AF-A0A3C0U6R9-F1
#
_entry.id   AF-A0A3C0U6R9-F1
#
_cell.length_a   1.000
_cell.length_b   1.000
_cell.length_c   1.000
_cell.angle_alpha   90.00
_cell.angle_beta   90.00
_cell.angle_gamma   90.00
#
_symmetry.space_group_name_H-M   'P 1'
#
loop_
_entity.id
_entity.type
_entity.pdbx_description
1 polymer ?
#
loop_
_entity_poly.entity_id
_entity_poly.type
_entity_poly.pdbx_seq_one_letter_code
_entity_poly.pdbx_strand_id
1 'polypeptide(L)'
;ITEDGEVLGTFYRENRTTASFDEISPFLISALVATEDERFFRHSGIDARALARAVYGLGNRGGGSTLTQQLAKMQFNDPARNIVQRIGQKLGEWIIAAQLERLYTKEEIIALYLNQFDFLYQAVGINSAARVYFNKKPIDLRVEEAAVLVSMAKNPSLYNPRRYPERAKQRRDQVFVQMVKNGMMSEAEKDSLQELPIQLEFRPQSHTAGLAPYFREYLRGYMKDWIKTYEKQTGNDIDLYTGGLKIYTTINAEMQQNAEEAVNEHMGNLQRIFNIIKKDRKYGPYYFDTDPAGKVRKILDQAMRRTQRYRGLKKNGASADSIRTVFNTSIPMTVFSWEGDRDTVLSPMDSIMYYKGLYQVGMMSMEPQTGYVKAWVGGNDYQYFKYDHVKQGKRQVGSTFKPFVYASAIIEKNYSPCMQVPNAKICIEKGEYGLMEDWCPSNSDDEYGGTRSLKDALANSMNTVTTFLMKQIGPRPVIKMAREMGITS
;
A
#
# COMPACT_ATOMS: atom_id res chain seq x y z
N ILE A 1 -8.70 11.35 7.07
CA ILE A 1 -8.19 12.65 7.57
C ILE A 1 -7.77 12.38 9.00
N THR A 2 -6.51 12.67 9.33
CA THR A 2 -5.96 12.55 10.69
C THR A 2 -6.56 13.60 11.61
N GLU A 3 -6.31 13.47 12.91
CA GLU A 3 -6.78 14.43 13.90
C GLU A 3 -6.11 15.81 13.76
N ASP A 4 -4.89 15.86 13.22
CA ASP A 4 -4.14 17.08 12.88
C ASP A 4 -4.46 17.61 11.46
N GLY A 5 -5.49 17.05 10.79
CA GLY A 5 -6.05 17.61 9.55
C GLY A 5 -5.41 17.10 8.26
N GLU A 6 -4.40 16.26 8.34
CA GLU A 6 -3.69 15.69 7.18
C GLU A 6 -4.48 14.55 6.50
N VAL A 7 -4.26 14.40 5.19
CA VAL A 7 -4.91 13.34 4.41
C VAL A 7 -4.05 12.08 4.42
N LEU A 8 -4.39 11.11 5.29
CA LEU A 8 -3.77 9.77 5.29
C LEU A 8 -3.85 9.05 3.94
N GLY A 9 -4.95 9.28 3.22
CA GLY A 9 -5.19 8.71 1.92
C GLY A 9 -6.66 8.77 1.56
N THR A 10 -6.93 8.39 0.32
CA THR A 10 -8.27 8.40 -0.28
C THR A 10 -8.62 6.98 -0.72
N PHE A 11 -9.91 6.64 -0.62
CA PHE A 11 -10.46 5.42 -1.21
C PHE A 11 -11.17 5.80 -2.49
N TYR A 12 -10.70 5.25 -3.61
CA TYR A 12 -11.30 5.53 -4.91
C TYR A 12 -11.20 4.30 -5.80
N ARG A 13 -12.13 4.16 -6.75
CA ARG A 13 -11.95 3.25 -7.89
C ARG A 13 -10.98 3.86 -8.91
N GLU A 14 -11.02 5.18 -9.07
CA GLU A 14 -10.14 5.99 -9.92
C GLU A 14 -9.82 7.32 -9.21
N ASN A 15 -8.55 7.74 -9.13
CA ASN A 15 -8.13 8.91 -8.36
C ASN A 15 -8.48 10.20 -9.11
N ARG A 16 -9.62 10.84 -8.82
CA ARG A 16 -10.10 12.01 -9.57
C ARG A 16 -10.06 13.29 -8.74
N THR A 17 -8.86 13.83 -8.49
CA THR A 17 -8.74 15.23 -8.05
C THR A 17 -8.88 16.12 -9.29
N THR A 18 -10.00 16.84 -9.43
CA THR A 18 -10.28 17.65 -10.62
C THR A 18 -9.49 18.96 -10.59
N ALA A 19 -8.78 19.29 -11.67
CA ALA A 19 -8.25 20.63 -11.94
C ALA A 19 -9.25 21.41 -12.80
N SER A 20 -9.55 22.65 -12.44
CA SER A 20 -10.26 23.55 -13.37
C SER A 20 -9.33 24.00 -14.51
N PHE A 21 -9.88 24.56 -15.59
CA PHE A 21 -9.08 24.92 -16.77
C PHE A 21 -7.98 25.95 -16.46
N ASP A 22 -8.26 26.90 -15.57
CA ASP A 22 -7.36 27.93 -15.07
C ASP A 22 -6.25 27.40 -14.14
N GLU A 23 -6.42 26.20 -13.60
CA GLU A 23 -5.40 25.50 -12.80
C GLU A 23 -4.45 24.64 -13.66
N ILE A 24 -4.60 24.66 -14.99
CA ILE A 24 -3.80 23.85 -15.91
C ILE A 24 -2.79 24.74 -16.65
N SER A 25 -1.53 24.29 -16.71
CA SER A 25 -0.47 25.01 -17.42
C SER A 25 -0.86 25.30 -18.88
N PRO A 26 -0.74 26.56 -19.34
CA PRO A 26 -0.99 26.93 -20.74
C PRO A 26 -0.14 26.13 -21.74
N PHE A 27 1.06 25.70 -21.31
CA PHE A 27 1.93 24.85 -22.12
C PHE A 27 1.33 23.48 -22.36
N LEU A 28 0.66 22.90 -21.35
CA LEU A 28 -0.02 21.61 -21.48
C LEU A 28 -1.21 21.69 -22.42
N ILE A 29 -2.03 22.74 -22.29
CA ILE A 29 -3.17 22.99 -23.17
C ILE A 29 -2.68 23.12 -24.62
N SER A 30 -1.66 23.96 -24.84
CA SER A 30 -1.08 24.20 -26.16
C SER A 30 -0.49 22.92 -26.76
N ALA A 31 0.30 22.17 -25.99
CA ALA A 31 0.89 20.92 -26.44
C ALA A 31 -0.18 19.87 -26.81
N LEU A 32 -1.22 19.74 -26.00
CA LEU A 32 -2.32 18.80 -26.23
C LEU A 32 -3.08 19.13 -27.52
N VAL A 33 -3.49 20.39 -27.68
CA VAL A 33 -4.22 20.85 -28.87
C VAL A 33 -3.35 20.72 -30.12
N ALA A 34 -2.08 21.13 -30.09
CA ALA A 34 -1.18 21.00 -31.24
C ALA A 34 -0.98 19.54 -31.70
N THR A 35 -1.01 18.59 -30.76
CA THR A 35 -0.67 17.19 -31.04
C THR A 35 -1.88 16.32 -31.36
N GLU A 36 -2.95 16.45 -30.59
CA GLU A 36 -4.13 15.58 -30.69
C GLU A 36 -5.22 16.18 -31.58
N ASP A 37 -5.37 17.51 -31.63
CA ASP A 37 -6.46 18.17 -32.34
C ASP A 37 -6.18 19.63 -32.72
N GLU A 38 -5.38 19.86 -33.77
CA GLU A 38 -4.90 21.19 -34.21
C GLU A 38 -6.02 22.22 -34.46
N ARG A 39 -7.25 21.77 -34.74
CA ARG A 39 -8.40 22.61 -35.05
C ARG A 39 -9.49 22.50 -34.01
N PHE A 40 -9.16 22.05 -32.80
CA PHE A 40 -10.09 21.82 -31.70
C PHE A 40 -11.08 22.96 -31.47
N PHE A 41 -10.60 24.21 -31.43
CA PHE A 41 -11.43 25.40 -31.21
C PHE A 41 -12.28 25.82 -32.43
N ARG A 42 -12.09 25.19 -33.59
CA ARG A 42 -12.73 25.58 -34.88
C ARG A 42 -13.78 24.58 -35.38
N HIS A 43 -14.02 23.48 -34.67
CA HIS A 43 -15.05 22.49 -35.02
C HIS A 43 -15.95 22.18 -33.82
N SER A 44 -17.07 21.49 -34.04
CA SER A 44 -18.04 21.11 -32.99
C SER A 44 -18.00 19.59 -32.77
N GLY A 45 -16.94 19.09 -32.14
CA GLY A 45 -16.77 17.67 -31.82
C GLY A 45 -16.29 16.76 -32.95
N ILE A 46 -16.69 16.99 -34.20
CA ILE A 46 -16.23 16.19 -35.35
C ILE A 46 -15.57 17.12 -36.36
N ASP A 47 -14.30 16.87 -36.66
CA ASP A 47 -13.58 17.61 -37.69
C ASP A 47 -13.70 16.92 -39.05
N ALA A 48 -14.60 17.44 -39.88
CA ALA A 48 -14.84 16.91 -41.23
C ALA A 48 -13.59 16.90 -42.12
N ARG A 49 -12.70 17.90 -42.01
CA ARG A 49 -11.47 17.90 -42.82
C ARG A 49 -10.45 16.92 -42.27
N ALA A 50 -10.35 16.75 -40.95
CA ALA A 50 -9.45 15.74 -40.37
C ALA A 50 -9.91 14.32 -40.72
N LEU A 51 -11.23 14.07 -40.68
CA LEU A 51 -11.84 12.82 -41.08
C LEU A 51 -11.59 12.52 -42.56
N ALA A 52 -11.85 13.49 -43.45
CA ALA A 52 -11.58 13.35 -44.88
C ALA A 52 -10.10 13.05 -45.14
N ARG A 53 -9.18 13.79 -44.52
CA ARG A 53 -7.73 13.55 -44.65
C ARG A 53 -7.35 12.13 -44.20
N ALA A 54 -7.91 11.65 -43.09
CA ALA A 54 -7.63 10.31 -42.58
C ALA A 54 -8.13 9.21 -43.54
N VAL A 55 -9.31 9.39 -44.14
CA VAL A 55 -9.89 8.44 -45.11
C VAL A 55 -9.08 8.42 -46.40
N TYR A 56 -8.80 9.59 -47.01
CA TYR A 56 -8.00 9.68 -48.24
C TYR A 56 -6.54 9.23 -48.04
N GLY A 57 -5.99 9.39 -46.84
CA GLY A 57 -4.65 8.95 -46.48
C GLY A 57 -4.55 7.50 -46.01
N LEU A 58 -5.63 6.71 -46.05
CA LEU A 58 -5.70 5.35 -45.49
C LEU A 58 -5.16 5.26 -44.04
N GLY A 59 -5.34 6.31 -43.24
CA GLY A 59 -4.83 6.39 -41.86
C GLY A 59 -3.33 6.74 -41.72
N ASN A 60 -2.55 6.77 -42.81
CA ASN A 60 -1.11 7.06 -42.77
C ASN A 60 -0.78 8.56 -42.67
N ARG A 61 -1.76 9.46 -42.87
CA ARG A 61 -1.59 10.92 -42.81
C ARG A 61 -2.17 11.56 -41.54
N GLY A 62 -2.27 10.78 -40.46
CA GLY A 62 -2.75 11.24 -39.15
C GLY A 62 -4.10 10.63 -38.75
N GLY A 63 -4.42 10.70 -37.46
CA GLY A 63 -5.69 10.24 -36.90
C GLY A 63 -6.83 11.21 -37.22
N GLY A 64 -8.02 10.68 -37.54
CA GLY A 64 -9.22 11.49 -37.81
C GLY A 64 -10.12 11.73 -36.59
N SER A 65 -9.69 11.36 -35.38
CA SER A 65 -10.49 11.52 -34.15
C SER A 65 -10.07 12.77 -33.39
N THR A 66 -11.05 13.54 -32.91
CA THR A 66 -10.89 14.80 -32.17
C THR A 66 -10.73 14.55 -30.66
N LEU A 67 -10.31 15.57 -29.89
CA LEU A 67 -10.23 15.47 -28.43
C LEU A 67 -11.60 15.12 -27.80
N THR A 68 -12.67 15.74 -28.27
CA THR A 68 -14.04 15.46 -27.79
C THR A 68 -14.45 14.01 -28.07
N GLN A 69 -14.05 13.44 -29.22
CA GLN A 69 -14.29 12.02 -29.50
C GLN A 69 -13.47 11.11 -28.59
N GLN A 70 -12.23 11.48 -28.26
CA GLN A 70 -11.42 10.73 -27.31
C GLN A 70 -12.04 10.77 -25.90
N LEU A 71 -12.54 11.94 -25.46
CA LEU A 71 -13.28 12.08 -24.21
C LEU A 71 -14.56 11.22 -24.20
N ALA A 72 -15.34 11.26 -25.28
CA ALA A 72 -16.52 10.42 -25.45
C ALA A 72 -16.17 8.93 -25.38
N LYS A 73 -15.04 8.52 -25.99
CA LYS A 73 -14.57 7.14 -25.96
C LYS A 73 -14.24 6.66 -24.54
N MET A 74 -13.76 7.54 -23.65
CA MET A 74 -13.45 7.19 -22.26
C MET A 74 -14.70 6.90 -21.40
N GLN A 75 -15.91 7.17 -21.90
CA GLN A 75 -17.16 6.86 -21.20
C GLN A 75 -17.64 5.41 -21.41
N PHE A 76 -17.03 4.66 -22.34
CA PHE A 76 -17.39 3.26 -22.58
C PHE A 76 -16.58 2.33 -21.69
N ASN A 77 -17.27 1.51 -20.88
CA ASN A 77 -16.63 0.60 -19.92
C ASN A 77 -16.01 -0.65 -20.57
N ASP A 78 -16.49 -1.06 -21.75
CA ASP A 78 -16.06 -2.31 -22.39
C ASP A 78 -15.36 -2.07 -23.74
N PRO A 79 -14.17 -2.67 -23.99
CA PRO A 79 -13.54 -2.66 -25.29
C PRO A 79 -14.36 -3.47 -26.31
N ALA A 80 -14.44 -3.00 -27.56
CA ALA A 80 -15.16 -3.69 -28.63
C ALA A 80 -14.58 -5.09 -28.89
N ARG A 81 -15.45 -6.10 -28.90
CA ARG A 81 -15.06 -7.50 -29.13
C ARG A 81 -14.97 -7.86 -30.62
N ASN A 82 -15.63 -7.10 -31.49
CA ASN A 82 -15.63 -7.32 -32.93
C ASN A 82 -15.79 -6.00 -33.71
N ILE A 83 -15.63 -6.07 -35.03
CA ILE A 83 -15.66 -4.91 -35.94
C ILE A 83 -17.02 -4.21 -35.91
N VAL A 84 -18.12 -4.97 -35.86
CA VAL A 84 -19.49 -4.42 -35.84
C VAL A 84 -19.72 -3.60 -34.56
N GLN A 85 -19.34 -4.14 -33.41
CA GLN A 85 -19.41 -3.43 -32.14
C GLN A 85 -18.49 -2.21 -32.13
N ARG A 86 -17.32 -2.26 -32.79
CA ARG A 86 -16.43 -1.11 -32.90
C ARG A 86 -17.04 0.02 -33.74
N ILE A 87 -17.73 -0.32 -34.83
CA ILE A 87 -18.48 0.66 -35.63
C ILE A 87 -19.61 1.28 -34.80
N GLY A 88 -20.37 0.46 -34.08
CA GLY A 88 -21.42 0.92 -33.17
C GLY A 88 -20.88 1.86 -32.07
N GLN A 89 -19.78 1.49 -31.43
CA GLN A 89 -19.07 2.36 -30.48
C GLN A 89 -18.64 3.66 -31.12
N LYS A 90 -18.13 3.64 -32.37
CA LYS A 90 -17.67 4.85 -33.05
C LYS A 90 -18.82 5.82 -33.35
N LEU A 91 -20.00 5.31 -33.70
CA LEU A 91 -21.21 6.13 -33.83
C LEU A 91 -21.66 6.69 -32.47
N GLY A 92 -21.57 5.88 -31.40
CA GLY A 92 -21.82 6.33 -30.03
C GLY A 92 -20.86 7.45 -29.60
N GLU A 93 -19.55 7.31 -29.90
CA GLU A 93 -18.53 8.35 -29.67
C GLU A 93 -18.92 9.66 -30.35
N TRP A 94 -19.45 9.62 -31.59
CA TRP A 94 -19.91 10.81 -32.31
C TRP A 94 -21.12 11.48 -31.67
N ILE A 95 -22.11 10.69 -31.24
CA ILE A 95 -23.31 11.20 -30.57
C ILE A 95 -22.93 11.87 -29.25
N ILE A 96 -22.13 11.19 -28.43
CA ILE A 96 -21.68 11.73 -27.14
C ILE A 96 -20.80 12.96 -27.35
N ALA A 97 -19.89 12.96 -28.34
CA ALA A 97 -19.07 14.13 -28.65
C ALA A 97 -19.94 15.33 -29.04
N ALA A 98 -20.97 15.14 -29.87
CA ALA A 98 -21.90 16.20 -30.22
C ALA A 98 -22.72 16.71 -29.02
N GLN A 99 -23.06 15.83 -28.06
CA GLN A 99 -23.72 16.22 -26.82
C GLN A 99 -22.79 17.02 -25.89
N LEU A 100 -21.55 16.56 -25.70
CA LEU A 100 -20.54 17.26 -24.91
C LEU A 100 -20.30 18.68 -25.43
N GLU A 101 -20.19 18.84 -26.75
CA GLU A 101 -19.97 20.15 -27.40
C GLU A 101 -21.18 21.10 -27.35
N ARG A 102 -22.37 20.58 -27.03
CA ARG A 102 -23.56 21.41 -26.78
C ARG A 102 -23.67 21.84 -25.33
N LEU A 103 -23.13 21.05 -24.40
CA LEU A 103 -23.29 21.24 -22.96
C LEU A 103 -22.11 21.95 -22.32
N TYR A 104 -20.91 21.80 -22.89
CA TYR A 104 -19.66 22.31 -22.33
C TYR A 104 -18.94 23.19 -23.34
N THR A 105 -18.27 24.21 -22.80
CA THR A 105 -17.31 25.04 -23.54
C THR A 105 -16.07 24.23 -23.93
N LYS A 106 -15.28 24.77 -24.86
CA LYS A 106 -14.02 24.14 -25.31
C LYS A 106 -13.02 23.96 -24.18
N GLU A 107 -12.94 24.95 -23.30
CA GLU A 107 -12.06 24.96 -22.14
C GLU A 107 -12.47 23.87 -21.15
N GLU A 108 -13.77 23.76 -20.85
CA GLU A 108 -14.31 22.70 -20.00
C GLU A 108 -14.07 21.31 -20.60
N ILE A 109 -14.20 21.13 -21.91
CA ILE A 109 -13.92 19.84 -22.56
C ILE A 109 -12.45 19.44 -22.41
N ILE A 110 -11.51 20.38 -22.53
CA ILE A 110 -10.08 20.12 -22.31
C ILE A 110 -9.84 19.72 -20.84
N ALA A 111 -10.42 20.45 -19.90
CA ALA A 111 -10.28 20.15 -18.47
C ALA A 111 -10.88 18.77 -18.14
N LEU A 112 -12.07 18.45 -18.66
CA LEU A 112 -12.70 17.14 -18.51
C LEU A 112 -11.84 16.01 -19.09
N TYR A 113 -11.29 16.20 -20.29
CA TYR A 113 -10.36 15.24 -20.90
C TYR A 113 -9.15 14.99 -20.01
N LEU A 114 -8.46 16.05 -19.61
CA LEU A 114 -7.24 15.96 -18.80
C LEU A 114 -7.49 15.40 -17.40
N ASN A 115 -8.66 15.63 -16.82
CA ASN A 115 -9.04 15.07 -15.52
C ASN A 115 -9.48 13.60 -15.58
N GLN A 116 -9.91 13.13 -16.74
CA GLN A 116 -10.37 11.75 -16.91
C GLN A 116 -9.30 10.81 -17.48
N PHE A 117 -8.31 11.35 -18.19
CA PHE A 117 -7.28 10.54 -18.84
C PHE A 117 -6.43 9.76 -17.83
N ASP A 118 -6.21 8.46 -18.07
CA ASP A 118 -5.38 7.60 -17.22
C ASP A 118 -3.92 7.61 -17.69
N PHE A 119 -3.05 8.25 -16.91
CA PHE A 119 -1.61 8.30 -17.16
C PHE A 119 -0.85 7.08 -16.59
N LEU A 120 -1.54 6.01 -16.18
CA LEU A 120 -1.01 4.82 -15.50
C LEU A 120 -0.50 5.12 -14.09
N TYR A 121 -0.08 4.06 -13.37
CA TYR A 121 0.42 4.17 -12.00
C TYR A 121 -0.55 4.89 -11.04
N GLN A 122 -1.85 4.68 -11.25
CA GLN A 122 -2.94 5.34 -10.51
C GLN A 122 -2.94 6.87 -10.66
N ALA A 123 -2.20 7.41 -11.64
CA ALA A 123 -2.22 8.80 -12.04
C ALA A 123 -3.39 9.08 -12.99
N VAL A 124 -4.62 8.88 -12.51
CA VAL A 124 -5.81 9.26 -13.26
C VAL A 124 -6.00 10.77 -13.12
N GLY A 125 -6.14 11.45 -14.25
CA GLY A 125 -6.27 12.90 -14.28
C GLY A 125 -4.94 13.65 -14.14
N ILE A 126 -4.95 14.89 -14.62
CA ILE A 126 -3.72 15.69 -14.74
C ILE A 126 -3.11 16.10 -13.40
N ASN A 127 -3.93 16.34 -12.37
CA ASN A 127 -3.45 16.59 -11.00
C ASN A 127 -2.61 15.42 -10.49
N SER A 128 -3.14 14.21 -10.61
CA SER A 128 -2.44 13.00 -10.18
C SER A 128 -1.20 12.77 -11.03
N ALA A 129 -1.26 12.99 -12.35
CA ALA A 129 -0.12 12.82 -13.25
C ALA A 129 1.03 13.81 -12.97
N ALA A 130 0.73 15.10 -12.79
CA ALA A 130 1.75 16.09 -12.46
C ALA A 130 2.46 15.75 -11.14
N ARG A 131 1.72 15.29 -10.13
CA ARG A 131 2.30 14.83 -8.85
C ARG A 131 3.10 13.53 -9.00
N VAL A 132 2.57 12.54 -9.71
CA VAL A 132 3.20 11.22 -9.83
C VAL A 132 4.47 11.28 -10.67
N TYR A 133 4.50 12.05 -11.75
CA TYR A 133 5.64 12.07 -12.67
C TYR A 133 6.67 13.15 -12.37
N PHE A 134 6.23 14.29 -11.81
CA PHE A 134 7.07 15.48 -11.62
C PHE A 134 6.97 16.11 -10.24
N ASN A 135 6.16 15.57 -9.33
CA ASN A 135 5.94 16.11 -7.98
C ASN A 135 5.51 17.60 -7.99
N LYS A 136 4.68 18.00 -8.96
CA LYS A 136 4.23 19.38 -9.18
C LYS A 136 2.70 19.50 -9.24
N LYS A 137 2.19 20.74 -9.15
CA LYS A 137 0.80 21.05 -9.54
C LYS A 137 0.71 21.18 -11.06
N PRO A 138 -0.47 20.94 -11.69
CA PRO A 138 -0.62 21.07 -13.14
C PRO A 138 -0.27 22.45 -13.69
N ILE A 139 -0.56 23.52 -12.94
CA ILE A 139 -0.21 24.90 -13.32
C ILE A 139 1.30 25.16 -13.35
N ASP A 140 2.07 24.42 -12.55
CA ASP A 140 3.53 24.58 -12.41
C ASP A 140 4.33 23.75 -13.43
N LEU A 141 3.64 23.02 -14.33
CA LEU A 141 4.28 22.20 -15.35
C LEU A 141 4.98 23.07 -16.39
N ARG A 142 6.28 22.80 -16.59
CA ARG A 142 7.08 23.40 -17.66
C ARG A 142 6.73 22.78 -19.02
N VAL A 143 7.15 23.43 -20.10
CA VAL A 143 6.83 23.01 -21.47
C VAL A 143 7.31 21.59 -21.79
N GLU A 144 8.50 21.21 -21.31
CA GLU A 144 9.08 19.89 -21.51
C GLU A 144 8.39 18.79 -20.69
N GLU A 145 7.90 19.13 -19.50
CA GLU A 145 7.15 18.22 -18.62
C GLU A 145 5.73 18.01 -19.15
N ALA A 146 5.08 19.10 -19.58
CA ALA A 146 3.80 19.09 -20.25
C ALA A 146 3.83 18.25 -21.53
N ALA A 147 4.86 18.42 -22.36
CA ALA A 147 5.05 17.62 -23.58
C ALA A 147 5.24 16.12 -23.28
N VAL A 148 5.85 15.75 -22.16
CA VAL A 148 5.94 14.35 -21.72
C VAL A 148 4.55 13.79 -21.39
N LEU A 149 3.72 14.52 -20.63
CA LEU A 149 2.35 14.06 -20.32
C LEU A 149 1.49 13.95 -21.58
N VAL A 150 1.57 14.93 -22.50
CA VAL A 150 0.87 14.87 -23.79
C VAL A 150 1.39 13.73 -24.66
N SER A 151 2.68 13.40 -24.61
CA SER A 151 3.24 12.27 -25.36
C SER A 151 2.53 10.95 -25.02
N MET A 152 2.06 10.82 -23.78
CA MET A 152 1.34 9.67 -23.26
C MET A 152 -0.13 9.63 -23.70
N ALA A 153 -0.73 10.76 -24.11
CA ALA A 153 -2.13 10.84 -24.56
C ALA A 153 -2.46 9.83 -25.66
N LYS A 154 -1.54 9.65 -26.62
CA LYS A 154 -1.68 8.69 -27.71
C LYS A 154 -1.70 7.24 -27.23
N ASN A 155 -0.84 6.89 -26.28
CA ASN A 155 -0.78 5.56 -25.66
C ASN A 155 0.09 5.61 -24.38
N PRO A 156 -0.53 5.62 -23.19
CA PRO A 156 0.17 5.78 -21.92
C PRO A 156 1.18 4.67 -21.63
N SER A 157 0.91 3.45 -22.10
CA SER A 157 1.77 2.29 -21.86
C SER A 157 3.00 2.29 -22.75
N LEU A 158 2.82 2.64 -24.02
CA LEU A 158 3.90 2.64 -25.02
C LEU A 158 4.88 3.80 -24.83
N TYR A 159 4.38 4.97 -24.42
CA TYR A 159 5.16 6.20 -24.27
C TYR A 159 5.42 6.57 -22.80
N ASN A 160 5.34 5.58 -21.91
CA ASN A 160 5.60 5.81 -20.50
C ASN A 160 7.09 6.15 -20.25
N PRO A 161 7.43 7.32 -19.70
CA PRO A 161 8.82 7.75 -19.54
C PRO A 161 9.60 6.93 -18.50
N ARG A 162 8.90 6.26 -17.57
CA ARG A 162 9.54 5.39 -16.57
C ARG A 162 9.90 4.01 -17.15
N ARG A 163 9.05 3.44 -18.01
CA ARG A 163 9.30 2.13 -18.65
C ARG A 163 10.17 2.23 -19.89
N TYR A 164 9.95 3.25 -20.72
CA TYR A 164 10.56 3.38 -22.04
C TYR A 164 11.08 4.82 -22.26
N PRO A 165 12.14 5.24 -21.55
CA PRO A 165 12.62 6.62 -21.55
C PRO A 165 12.97 7.13 -22.96
N GLU A 166 13.66 6.31 -23.77
CA GLU A 166 14.02 6.69 -25.14
C GLU A 166 12.79 6.89 -26.05
N ARG A 167 11.79 6.01 -25.96
CA ARG A 167 10.56 6.13 -26.75
C ARG A 167 9.73 7.33 -26.30
N ALA A 168 9.67 7.57 -24.99
CA ALA A 168 9.00 8.73 -24.44
C ALA A 168 9.69 10.03 -24.87
N LYS A 169 11.03 10.08 -24.86
CA LYS A 169 11.79 11.23 -25.36
C LYS A 169 11.51 11.49 -26.83
N GLN A 170 11.63 10.47 -27.68
CA GLN A 170 11.31 10.61 -29.11
C GLN A 170 9.88 11.12 -29.33
N ARG A 171 8.91 10.65 -28.56
CA ARG A 171 7.51 11.10 -28.69
C ARG A 171 7.30 12.51 -28.15
N ARG A 172 7.92 12.89 -27.03
CA ARG A 172 7.94 14.27 -26.51
C ARG A 172 8.54 15.22 -27.55
N ASP A 173 9.64 14.83 -28.18
CA ASP A 173 10.31 15.64 -29.19
C ASP A 173 9.41 15.86 -30.43
N GLN A 174 8.57 14.89 -30.77
CA GLN A 174 7.52 15.03 -31.79
C GLN A 174 6.38 15.98 -31.37
N VAL A 175 6.07 16.10 -30.07
CA VAL A 175 5.12 17.11 -29.56
C VAL A 175 5.67 18.51 -29.84
N PHE A 176 6.96 18.77 -29.56
CA PHE A 176 7.57 20.06 -29.87
C PHE A 176 7.51 20.40 -31.37
N VAL A 177 7.76 19.41 -32.26
CA VAL A 177 7.59 19.59 -33.70
C VAL A 177 6.16 20.01 -34.07
N GLN A 178 5.14 19.41 -33.44
CA GLN A 178 3.75 19.83 -33.68
C GLN A 178 3.47 21.24 -33.13
N MET A 179 4.04 21.61 -31.98
CA MET A 179 3.88 22.95 -31.41
C MET A 179 4.48 24.02 -32.33
N VAL A 180 5.67 23.80 -32.89
CA VAL A 180 6.28 24.71 -33.88
C VAL A 180 5.42 24.84 -35.13
N LYS A 181 4.95 23.71 -35.69
CA LYS A 181 4.09 23.71 -36.87
C LYS A 181 2.79 24.50 -36.68
N ASN A 182 2.29 24.56 -35.45
CA ASN A 182 1.09 25.32 -35.08
C ASN A 182 1.38 26.74 -34.59
N GLY A 183 2.64 27.21 -34.68
CA GLY A 183 3.04 28.57 -34.28
C GLY A 183 3.02 28.83 -32.77
N MET A 184 3.07 27.77 -31.96
CA MET A 184 3.03 27.84 -30.49
C MET A 184 4.43 27.86 -29.85
N MET A 185 5.48 27.68 -30.64
CA MET A 185 6.88 27.60 -30.22
C MET A 185 7.78 27.97 -31.41
N SER A 186 8.94 28.58 -31.15
CA SER A 186 9.95 28.86 -32.18
C SER A 186 10.84 27.64 -32.47
N GLU A 187 11.46 27.59 -33.65
CA GLU A 187 12.43 26.53 -33.98
C GLU A 187 13.61 26.48 -32.99
N ALA A 188 14.09 27.65 -32.55
CA ALA A 188 15.20 27.74 -31.59
C ALA A 188 14.84 27.17 -30.21
N GLU A 189 13.63 27.45 -29.71
CA GLU A 189 13.13 26.86 -28.46
C GLU A 189 12.98 25.35 -28.59
N LYS A 190 12.43 24.87 -29.72
CA LYS A 190 12.26 23.44 -30.00
C LYS A 190 13.61 22.72 -29.98
N ASP A 191 14.62 23.26 -30.67
CA ASP A 191 15.96 22.67 -30.71
C ASP A 191 16.57 22.58 -29.31
N SER A 192 16.48 23.66 -28.51
CA SER A 192 16.97 23.67 -27.12
C SER A 192 16.25 22.65 -26.22
N LEU A 193 14.92 22.56 -26.31
CA LEU A 193 14.13 21.64 -25.49
C LEU A 193 14.34 20.16 -25.86
N GLN A 194 14.66 19.87 -27.13
CA GLN A 194 14.95 18.51 -27.58
C GLN A 194 16.26 17.95 -27.01
N GLU A 195 17.23 18.82 -26.68
CA GLU A 195 18.48 18.43 -26.02
C GLU A 195 18.28 18.05 -24.55
N LEU A 196 17.25 18.59 -23.89
CA LEU A 196 16.98 18.30 -22.49
C LEU A 196 16.60 16.83 -22.27
N PRO A 197 17.21 16.14 -21.29
CA PRO A 197 16.77 14.80 -20.89
C PRO A 197 15.41 14.87 -20.19
N ILE A 198 14.65 13.77 -20.21
CA ILE A 198 13.45 13.65 -19.37
C ILE A 198 13.91 13.44 -17.93
N GLN A 199 13.65 14.43 -17.06
CA GLN A 199 13.87 14.32 -15.62
C GLN A 199 12.54 14.00 -14.95
N LEU A 200 12.46 12.85 -14.26
CA LEU A 200 11.27 12.45 -13.51
C LEU A 200 11.54 12.57 -12.01
N GLU A 201 10.57 13.13 -11.29
CA GLU A 201 10.45 12.98 -9.84
C GLU A 201 9.32 11.97 -9.56
N PHE A 202 9.56 10.71 -9.95
CA PHE A 202 8.50 9.71 -9.98
C PHE A 202 8.10 9.23 -8.57
N ARG A 203 6.89 9.57 -8.14
CA ARG A 203 6.30 9.18 -6.85
C ARG A 203 4.94 8.52 -7.08
N PRO A 204 4.87 7.18 -7.24
CA PRO A 204 3.61 6.50 -7.51
C PRO A 204 2.66 6.69 -6.32
N GLN A 205 1.44 7.16 -6.58
CA GLN A 205 0.38 7.08 -5.59
C GLN A 205 -0.11 5.65 -5.56
N SER A 206 0.10 4.95 -4.45
CA SER A 206 -0.47 3.62 -4.23
C SER A 206 -1.31 3.63 -2.96
N HIS A 207 -2.38 2.86 -2.95
CA HIS A 207 -3.08 2.50 -1.71
C HIS A 207 -2.18 1.72 -0.73
N THR A 208 -1.04 1.22 -1.21
CA THR A 208 -0.02 0.52 -0.41
C THR A 208 1.16 1.39 -0.01
N ALA A 209 1.20 2.63 -0.48
CA ALA A 209 2.24 3.61 -0.20
C ALA A 209 1.64 4.84 0.51
N GLY A 210 2.52 5.64 1.11
CA GLY A 210 2.12 6.74 1.99
C GLY A 210 1.78 6.28 3.41
N LEU A 211 1.43 7.22 4.27
CA LEU A 211 1.25 7.02 5.71
C LEU A 211 0.15 6.00 6.04
N ALA A 212 0.40 5.22 7.09
CA ALA A 212 -0.52 4.29 7.74
C ALA A 212 -1.21 3.27 6.79
N PRO A 213 -0.50 2.60 5.87
CA PRO A 213 -1.14 1.75 4.86
C PRO A 213 -1.90 0.56 5.48
N TYR A 214 -1.38 0.00 6.57
CA TYR A 214 -2.06 -1.05 7.36
C TYR A 214 -3.35 -0.54 7.99
N PHE A 215 -3.32 0.63 8.62
CA PHE A 215 -4.50 1.24 9.22
C PHE A 215 -5.54 1.60 8.16
N ARG A 216 -5.13 2.09 7.00
CA ARG A 216 -6.03 2.37 5.87
C ARG A 216 -6.74 1.10 5.39
N GLU A 217 -6.04 -0.05 5.34
CA GLU A 217 -6.71 -1.32 5.04
C GLU A 217 -7.69 -1.74 6.13
N TYR A 218 -7.28 -1.63 7.39
CA TYR A 218 -8.17 -1.89 8.53
C TYR A 218 -9.43 -1.01 8.45
N LEU A 219 -9.26 0.28 8.20
CA LEU A 219 -10.34 1.26 8.05
C LEU A 219 -11.25 0.91 6.87
N ARG A 220 -10.69 0.48 5.73
CA ARG A 220 -11.49 0.01 4.58
C ARG A 220 -12.42 -1.14 4.98
N GLY A 221 -11.89 -2.11 5.72
CA GLY A 221 -12.66 -3.24 6.24
C GLY A 221 -13.73 -2.80 7.24
N TYR A 222 -13.36 -1.95 8.19
CA TYR A 222 -14.28 -1.36 9.17
C TYR A 222 -15.43 -0.61 8.50
N MET A 223 -15.12 0.26 7.53
CA MET A 223 -16.11 1.06 6.81
C MET A 223 -17.06 0.18 6.00
N LYS A 224 -16.60 -0.94 5.43
CA LYS A 224 -17.48 -1.88 4.74
C LYS A 224 -18.55 -2.46 5.66
N ASP A 225 -18.20 -2.78 6.90
CA ASP A 225 -19.17 -3.31 7.85
C ASP A 225 -20.06 -2.19 8.42
N TRP A 226 -19.50 -1.01 8.66
CA TRP A 226 -20.26 0.17 9.07
C TRP A 226 -21.31 0.59 8.02
N ILE A 227 -20.95 0.63 6.74
CA ILE A 227 -21.86 0.97 5.63
C ILE A 227 -23.04 0.00 5.59
N LYS A 228 -22.80 -1.31 5.70
CA LYS A 228 -23.89 -2.30 5.78
C LYS A 228 -24.84 -2.04 6.95
N THR A 229 -24.31 -1.66 8.10
CA THR A 229 -25.13 -1.30 9.27
C THR A 229 -25.94 -0.03 9.00
N TYR A 230 -25.32 0.99 8.40
CA TYR A 230 -25.94 2.25 8.05
C TYR A 230 -27.08 2.07 7.02
N GLU A 231 -26.85 1.31 5.95
CA GLU A 231 -27.84 0.97 4.93
C GLU A 231 -29.04 0.27 5.55
N LYS A 232 -28.80 -0.69 6.45
CA LYS A 232 -29.87 -1.42 7.16
C LYS A 232 -30.72 -0.50 8.05
N GLN A 233 -30.12 0.54 8.64
CA GLN A 233 -30.80 1.45 9.56
C GLN A 233 -31.54 2.57 8.83
N THR A 234 -30.99 3.06 7.71
CA THR A 234 -31.48 4.28 7.05
C THR A 234 -32.19 4.01 5.72
N GLY A 235 -31.94 2.85 5.09
CA GLY A 235 -32.41 2.55 3.73
C GLY A 235 -31.64 3.26 2.62
N ASN A 236 -30.63 4.07 2.95
CA ASN A 236 -29.82 4.80 1.96
C ASN A 236 -28.56 4.02 1.59
N ASP A 237 -28.33 3.86 0.29
CA ASP A 237 -27.11 3.26 -0.27
C ASP A 237 -25.96 4.30 -0.30
N ILE A 238 -24.77 3.89 0.17
CA ILE A 238 -23.56 4.71 0.15
C ILE A 238 -22.38 3.84 -0.26
N ASP A 239 -21.72 4.18 -1.36
CA ASP A 239 -20.48 3.52 -1.79
C ASP A 239 -19.25 4.24 -1.20
N LEU A 240 -18.36 3.49 -0.53
CA LEU A 240 -17.12 4.01 0.07
C LEU A 240 -16.21 4.74 -0.92
N TYR A 241 -16.20 4.32 -2.19
CA TYR A 241 -15.29 4.76 -3.22
C TYR A 241 -15.86 5.87 -4.10
N THR A 242 -17.19 6.01 -4.19
CA THR A 242 -17.84 7.03 -5.04
C THR A 242 -18.75 7.99 -4.28
N GLY A 243 -19.08 7.71 -3.01
CA GLY A 243 -20.03 8.48 -2.21
C GLY A 243 -19.48 9.79 -1.62
N GLY A 244 -18.24 10.18 -1.93
CA GLY A 244 -17.67 11.46 -1.49
C GLY A 244 -17.48 11.60 0.03
N LEU A 245 -17.38 10.48 0.75
CA LEU A 245 -17.27 10.47 2.22
C LEU A 245 -15.97 11.11 2.71
N LYS A 246 -16.08 11.95 3.76
CA LYS A 246 -14.93 12.42 4.54
C LYS A 246 -14.85 11.63 5.84
N ILE A 247 -13.81 10.82 5.98
CA ILE A 247 -13.58 9.99 7.17
C ILE A 247 -12.51 10.66 8.04
N TYR A 248 -12.87 11.04 9.25
CA TYR A 248 -11.97 11.58 10.27
C TYR A 248 -11.54 10.47 11.22
N THR A 249 -10.26 10.42 11.56
CA THR A 249 -9.65 9.33 12.32
C THR A 249 -8.85 9.88 13.49
N THR A 250 -8.60 9.06 14.49
CA THR A 250 -7.79 9.43 15.66
C THR A 250 -6.28 9.37 15.43
N ILE A 251 -5.84 8.90 14.25
CA ILE A 251 -4.42 8.87 13.90
C ILE A 251 -3.91 10.30 13.83
N ASN A 252 -2.72 10.52 14.39
CA ASN A 252 -1.96 11.76 14.26
C ASN A 252 -0.86 11.54 13.20
N ALA A 253 -0.75 12.44 12.22
CA ALA A 253 0.13 12.24 11.08
C ALA A 253 1.61 12.27 11.50
N GLU A 254 2.00 13.19 12.37
CA GLU A 254 3.35 13.30 12.90
C GLU A 254 3.74 12.05 13.70
N MET A 255 2.88 11.62 14.63
CA MET A 255 3.14 10.40 15.42
C MET A 255 3.20 9.14 14.55
N GLN A 256 2.36 9.06 13.52
CA GLN A 256 2.38 7.95 12.57
C GLN A 256 3.70 7.92 11.79
N GLN A 257 4.15 9.07 11.28
CA GLN A 257 5.41 9.18 10.57
C GLN A 257 6.59 8.75 11.45
N ASN A 258 6.66 9.30 12.67
CA ASN A 258 7.69 8.93 13.65
C ASN A 258 7.70 7.42 13.95
N ALA A 259 6.51 6.80 14.04
CA ALA A 259 6.41 5.36 14.28
C ALA A 259 6.91 4.52 13.09
N GLU A 260 6.58 4.91 11.86
CA GLU A 260 7.06 4.24 10.64
C GLU A 260 8.57 4.39 10.48
N GLU A 261 9.12 5.59 10.73
CA GLU A 261 10.56 5.87 10.68
C GLU A 261 11.32 5.06 11.74
N ALA A 262 10.84 5.05 13.00
CA ALA A 262 11.44 4.27 14.07
C ALA A 262 11.44 2.76 13.74
N VAL A 263 10.33 2.24 13.20
CA VAL A 263 10.28 0.85 12.76
C VAL A 263 11.30 0.59 11.65
N ASN A 264 11.39 1.44 10.64
CA ASN A 264 12.33 1.27 9.54
C ASN A 264 13.79 1.26 10.02
N GLU A 265 14.16 2.21 10.88
CA GLU A 265 15.51 2.32 11.42
C GLU A 265 15.87 1.11 12.31
N HIS A 266 15.06 0.83 13.33
CA HIS A 266 15.36 -0.21 14.32
C HIS A 266 15.33 -1.60 13.68
N MET A 267 14.33 -1.89 12.84
CA MET A 267 14.22 -3.20 12.21
C MET A 267 15.30 -3.41 11.15
N GLY A 268 15.70 -2.36 10.42
CA GLY A 268 16.85 -2.42 9.52
C GLY A 268 18.13 -2.79 10.27
N ASN A 269 18.38 -2.16 11.42
CA ASN A 269 19.54 -2.46 12.27
C ASN A 269 19.49 -3.90 12.83
N LEU A 270 18.36 -4.33 13.39
CA LEU A 270 18.18 -5.69 13.89
C LEU A 270 18.34 -6.74 12.78
N GLN A 271 17.82 -6.45 11.59
CA GLN A 271 17.94 -7.33 10.44
C GLN A 271 19.39 -7.46 9.99
N ARG A 272 20.19 -6.39 10.05
CA ARG A 272 21.63 -6.42 9.73
C ARG A 272 22.37 -7.40 10.66
N ILE A 273 22.13 -7.30 11.97
CA ILE A 273 22.73 -8.20 12.97
C ILE A 273 22.29 -9.64 12.72
N PHE A 274 20.99 -9.87 12.51
CA PHE A 274 20.47 -11.20 12.22
C PHE A 274 21.04 -11.80 10.94
N ASN A 275 21.26 -10.97 9.91
CA ASN A 275 21.89 -11.39 8.67
C ASN A 275 23.35 -11.83 8.86
N ILE A 276 24.07 -11.29 9.85
CA ILE A 276 25.41 -11.77 10.22
C ILE A 276 25.29 -13.13 10.90
N ILE A 277 24.49 -13.23 11.97
CA ILE A 277 24.31 -14.46 12.76
C ILE A 277 23.83 -15.64 11.89
N LYS A 278 22.95 -15.38 10.92
CA LYS A 278 22.40 -16.45 10.07
C LYS A 278 23.40 -16.98 9.04
N LYS A 279 24.46 -16.23 8.68
CA LYS A 279 25.45 -16.69 7.68
C LYS A 279 26.18 -17.94 8.16
N ASP A 280 26.39 -18.06 9.47
CA ASP A 280 27.05 -19.22 10.09
C ASP A 280 26.13 -20.45 10.15
N ARG A 281 24.87 -20.35 9.70
CA ARG A 281 23.87 -21.41 9.77
C ARG A 281 23.56 -21.95 8.38
N LYS A 282 23.79 -23.25 8.17
CA LYS A 282 23.44 -23.97 6.93
C LYS A 282 21.98 -23.77 6.47
N TYR A 283 21.05 -23.63 7.43
CA TYR A 283 19.63 -23.39 7.16
C TYR A 283 19.12 -22.08 7.77
N GLY A 284 20.00 -21.10 8.02
CA GLY A 284 19.60 -19.79 8.52
C GLY A 284 18.52 -19.19 7.62
N PRO A 285 17.34 -18.79 8.13
CA PRO A 285 17.06 -18.24 9.46
C PRO A 285 16.72 -19.26 10.56
N TYR A 286 16.57 -20.54 10.21
CA TYR A 286 16.09 -21.54 11.14
C TYR A 286 17.21 -22.09 12.03
N TYR A 287 16.85 -22.38 13.27
CA TYR A 287 17.66 -23.10 14.22
C TYR A 287 16.81 -24.25 14.76
N PHE A 288 17.22 -25.49 14.44
CA PHE A 288 16.55 -26.70 14.90
C PHE A 288 17.61 -27.66 15.40
N ASP A 289 17.47 -28.12 16.64
CA ASP A 289 18.40 -29.08 17.25
C ASP A 289 18.28 -30.48 16.63
N THR A 290 17.11 -30.81 16.08
CA THR A 290 16.79 -32.13 15.49
C THR A 290 16.19 -31.99 14.09
N ASP A 291 16.64 -32.83 13.14
CA ASP A 291 16.23 -32.85 11.72
C ASP A 291 16.02 -31.45 11.10
N PRO A 292 17.06 -30.60 11.06
CA PRO A 292 16.92 -29.27 10.49
C PRO A 292 16.53 -29.30 9.01
N ALA A 293 17.07 -30.25 8.24
CA ALA A 293 16.81 -30.36 6.81
C ALA A 293 15.34 -30.69 6.50
N GLY A 294 14.78 -31.71 7.17
CA GLY A 294 13.39 -32.12 6.98
C GLY A 294 12.39 -31.06 7.45
N LYS A 295 12.65 -30.44 8.61
CA LYS A 295 11.81 -29.34 9.13
C LYS A 295 11.82 -28.14 8.19
N VAL A 296 12.99 -27.70 7.73
CA VAL A 296 13.11 -26.56 6.81
C VAL A 296 12.39 -26.87 5.50
N ARG A 297 12.58 -28.07 4.93
CA ARG A 297 11.87 -28.51 3.72
C ARG A 297 10.36 -28.43 3.90
N LYS A 298 9.83 -28.93 5.02
CA LYS A 298 8.39 -28.88 5.32
C LYS A 298 7.87 -27.44 5.38
N ILE A 299 8.61 -26.53 5.99
CA ILE A 299 8.23 -25.11 6.08
C ILE A 299 8.21 -24.46 4.69
N LEU A 300 9.24 -24.70 3.88
CA LEU A 300 9.35 -24.17 2.53
C LEU A 300 8.28 -24.74 1.60
N ASP A 301 8.00 -26.04 1.66
CA ASP A 301 6.96 -26.68 0.87
C ASP A 301 5.56 -26.15 1.24
N GLN A 302 5.29 -25.93 2.53
CA GLN A 302 4.05 -25.31 2.98
C GLN A 302 3.93 -23.86 2.49
N ALA A 303 5.01 -23.09 2.54
CA ALA A 303 5.04 -21.72 2.05
C ALA A 303 4.79 -21.67 0.53
N MET A 304 5.48 -22.52 -0.25
CA MET A 304 5.31 -22.68 -1.69
C MET A 304 3.83 -22.92 -2.03
N ARG A 305 3.18 -23.88 -1.38
CA ARG A 305 1.76 -24.23 -1.63
C ARG A 305 0.76 -23.10 -1.36
N ARG A 306 1.12 -22.14 -0.50
CA ARG A 306 0.27 -20.98 -0.17
C ARG A 306 0.37 -19.85 -1.19
N THR A 307 1.39 -19.86 -2.05
CA THR A 307 1.58 -18.81 -3.06
C THR A 307 0.53 -18.88 -4.17
N GLN A 308 0.18 -17.72 -4.75
CA GLN A 308 -0.68 -17.66 -5.93
C GLN A 308 -0.05 -18.38 -7.12
N ARG A 309 1.28 -18.31 -7.27
CA ARG A 309 2.05 -19.02 -8.31
C ARG A 309 1.80 -20.53 -8.26
N TYR A 310 1.91 -21.15 -7.09
CA TYR A 310 1.64 -22.59 -6.94
C TYR A 310 0.19 -22.93 -7.27
N ARG A 311 -0.76 -22.17 -6.72
CA ARG A 311 -2.20 -22.37 -6.94
C ARG A 311 -2.57 -22.24 -8.42
N GLY A 312 -1.99 -21.28 -9.13
CA GLY A 312 -2.19 -21.07 -10.57
C GLY A 312 -1.64 -22.24 -11.41
N LEU A 313 -0.41 -22.67 -11.15
CA LEU A 313 0.18 -23.82 -11.86
C LEU A 313 -0.60 -25.11 -11.62
N LYS A 314 -1.03 -25.35 -10.37
CA LYS A 314 -1.81 -26.54 -10.03
C LYS A 314 -3.19 -26.53 -10.69
N LYS A 315 -3.86 -25.36 -10.74
CA LYS A 315 -5.12 -25.16 -11.45
C LYS A 315 -4.99 -25.44 -12.95
N ASN A 316 -3.82 -25.15 -13.53
CA ASN A 316 -3.50 -25.42 -14.94
C ASN A 316 -3.00 -26.85 -15.20
N GLY A 317 -3.14 -27.77 -14.24
CA GLY A 317 -2.81 -29.19 -14.43
C GLY A 317 -1.33 -29.56 -14.30
N ALA A 318 -0.46 -28.64 -13.87
CA ALA A 318 0.97 -28.95 -13.73
C ALA A 318 1.22 -30.06 -12.68
N SER A 319 2.17 -30.95 -12.99
CA SER A 319 2.64 -31.98 -12.07
C SER A 319 3.42 -31.38 -10.89
N ALA A 320 3.52 -32.10 -9.78
CA ALA A 320 4.26 -31.62 -8.61
C ALA A 320 5.75 -31.37 -8.93
N ASP A 321 6.36 -32.25 -9.74
CA ASP A 321 7.76 -32.14 -10.12
C ASP A 321 8.00 -30.94 -11.04
N SER A 322 7.12 -30.71 -12.02
CA SER A 322 7.19 -29.54 -12.90
C SER A 322 7.09 -28.24 -12.10
N ILE A 323 6.16 -28.17 -11.14
CA ILE A 323 6.04 -27.01 -10.24
C ILE A 323 7.33 -26.82 -9.45
N ARG A 324 7.93 -27.89 -8.94
CA ARG A 324 9.17 -27.80 -8.17
C ARG A 324 10.33 -27.28 -9.00
N THR A 325 10.44 -27.70 -10.26
CA THR A 325 11.43 -27.15 -11.20
C THR A 325 11.22 -25.65 -11.38
N VAL A 326 9.98 -25.18 -11.60
CA VAL A 326 9.67 -23.74 -11.72
C VAL A 326 10.06 -22.98 -10.45
N PHE A 327 9.81 -23.55 -9.26
CA PHE A 327 10.17 -22.89 -8.00
C PHE A 327 11.67 -22.86 -7.72
N ASN A 328 12.45 -23.74 -8.34
CA ASN A 328 13.91 -23.77 -8.24
C ASN A 328 14.63 -23.09 -9.42
N THR A 329 13.89 -22.56 -10.40
CA THR A 329 14.48 -21.84 -11.54
C THR A 329 14.59 -20.36 -11.21
N SER A 330 15.80 -19.82 -11.33
CA SER A 330 16.08 -18.42 -11.06
C SER A 330 15.47 -17.50 -12.12
N ILE A 331 14.81 -16.43 -11.66
CA ILE A 331 14.22 -15.40 -12.52
C ILE A 331 14.56 -14.01 -11.95
N PRO A 332 14.68 -12.98 -12.81
CA PRO A 332 14.74 -11.59 -12.36
C PRO A 332 13.48 -11.24 -11.55
N MET A 333 13.66 -10.59 -10.41
CA MET A 333 12.58 -10.09 -9.56
C MET A 333 13.04 -8.94 -8.66
N THR A 334 12.09 -8.16 -8.17
CA THR A 334 12.31 -7.13 -7.15
C THR A 334 11.87 -7.68 -5.79
N VAL A 335 12.70 -7.49 -4.76
CA VAL A 335 12.40 -7.91 -3.39
C VAL A 335 12.51 -6.73 -2.42
N PHE A 336 11.75 -6.80 -1.32
CA PHE A 336 11.89 -5.86 -0.21
C PHE A 336 13.31 -5.87 0.35
N SER A 337 13.85 -4.68 0.64
CA SER A 337 14.99 -4.51 1.54
C SER A 337 14.78 -3.26 2.38
N TRP A 338 15.48 -3.17 3.52
CA TRP A 338 15.41 -2.00 4.41
C TRP A 338 16.05 -0.74 3.82
N GLU A 339 16.80 -0.87 2.72
CA GLU A 339 17.39 0.24 1.96
C GLU A 339 16.51 0.61 0.74
N GLY A 340 15.34 0.00 0.61
CA GLY A 340 14.43 0.14 -0.53
C GLY A 340 14.31 -1.12 -1.39
N ASP A 341 13.59 -1.00 -2.49
CA ASP A 341 13.39 -2.10 -3.44
C ASP A 341 14.73 -2.56 -4.03
N ARG A 342 14.97 -3.88 -3.99
CA ARG A 342 16.20 -4.48 -4.51
C ARG A 342 15.89 -5.41 -5.68
N ASP A 343 16.33 -5.01 -6.87
CA ASP A 343 16.33 -5.87 -8.04
C ASP A 343 17.40 -6.96 -7.92
N THR A 344 17.01 -8.20 -8.18
CA THR A 344 17.86 -9.39 -7.96
C THR A 344 17.43 -10.54 -8.87
N VAL A 345 18.28 -11.55 -8.98
CA VAL A 345 17.93 -12.83 -9.63
C VAL A 345 17.86 -13.90 -8.55
N LEU A 346 16.67 -14.47 -8.35
CA LEU A 346 16.41 -15.51 -7.34
C LEU A 346 15.46 -16.56 -7.91
N SER A 347 15.52 -17.79 -7.41
CA SER A 347 14.41 -18.71 -7.61
C SER A 347 13.22 -18.33 -6.71
N PRO A 348 11.96 -18.66 -7.06
CA PRO A 348 10.84 -18.49 -6.15
C PRO A 348 11.04 -19.15 -4.78
N MET A 349 11.81 -20.25 -4.71
CA MET A 349 12.18 -20.90 -3.47
C MET A 349 13.16 -20.05 -2.64
N ASP A 350 14.18 -19.49 -3.27
CA ASP A 350 15.13 -18.59 -2.60
C ASP A 350 14.44 -17.32 -2.12
N SER A 351 13.48 -16.81 -2.89
CA SER A 351 12.63 -15.68 -2.49
C SER A 351 11.82 -16.02 -1.23
N ILE A 352 11.18 -17.20 -1.17
CA ILE A 352 10.49 -17.64 0.05
C ILE A 352 11.46 -17.70 1.23
N MET A 353 12.65 -18.28 1.03
CA MET A 353 13.66 -18.39 2.08
C MET A 353 14.14 -17.02 2.56
N TYR A 354 14.33 -16.09 1.63
CA TYR A 354 14.67 -14.69 1.89
C TYR A 354 13.62 -14.02 2.80
N TYR A 355 12.34 -14.05 2.41
CA TYR A 355 11.25 -13.46 3.18
C TYR A 355 11.02 -14.13 4.54
N LYS A 356 11.31 -15.43 4.65
CA LYS A 356 11.28 -16.15 5.94
C LYS A 356 12.39 -15.72 6.89
N GLY A 357 13.47 -15.17 6.36
CA GLY A 357 14.58 -14.64 7.13
C GLY A 357 14.44 -13.18 7.53
N LEU A 358 13.28 -12.57 7.31
CA LEU A 358 13.00 -11.20 7.72
C LEU A 358 12.26 -11.18 9.06
N TYR A 359 12.77 -10.40 10.00
CA TYR A 359 12.02 -10.08 11.21
C TYR A 359 10.71 -9.37 10.84
N GLN A 360 9.73 -9.49 11.73
CA GLN A 360 8.39 -8.96 11.55
C GLN A 360 8.05 -8.13 12.78
N VAL A 361 7.30 -7.04 12.57
CA VAL A 361 6.99 -6.06 13.62
C VAL A 361 5.50 -5.71 13.59
N GLY A 362 4.98 -5.35 14.76
CA GLY A 362 3.72 -4.64 14.91
C GLY A 362 3.91 -3.60 16.00
N MET A 363 3.52 -2.36 15.74
CA MET A 363 3.61 -1.25 16.68
C MET A 363 2.30 -0.48 16.66
N MET A 364 1.82 -0.10 17.83
CA MET A 364 0.64 0.75 17.99
C MET A 364 0.91 1.71 19.14
N SER A 365 0.49 2.95 18.99
CA SER A 365 0.43 3.92 20.08
C SER A 365 -1.01 4.38 20.30
N MET A 366 -1.41 4.50 21.56
CA MET A 366 -2.75 4.95 21.95
C MET A 366 -2.68 5.94 23.10
N GLU A 367 -3.67 6.81 23.17
CA GLU A 367 -3.92 7.68 24.31
C GLU A 367 -4.62 6.88 25.43
N PRO A 368 -4.00 6.71 26.62
CA PRO A 368 -4.54 5.84 27.67
C PRO A 368 -5.92 6.24 28.21
N GLN A 369 -6.21 7.54 28.24
CA GLN A 369 -7.44 8.08 28.84
C GLN A 369 -8.67 7.84 27.96
N THR A 370 -8.50 7.89 26.63
CA THR A 370 -9.60 7.80 25.66
C THR A 370 -9.60 6.48 24.89
N GLY A 371 -8.47 5.77 24.86
CA GLY A 371 -8.24 4.61 24.00
C GLY A 371 -8.05 4.97 22.52
N TYR A 372 -7.90 6.26 22.19
CA TYR A 372 -7.71 6.70 20.82
C TYR A 372 -6.36 6.25 20.29
N VAL A 373 -6.38 5.53 19.17
CA VAL A 373 -5.16 5.08 18.49
C VAL A 373 -4.56 6.26 17.75
N LYS A 374 -3.32 6.61 18.07
CA LYS A 374 -2.59 7.75 17.49
C LYS A 374 -1.63 7.33 16.39
N ALA A 375 -1.05 6.13 16.48
CA ALA A 375 -0.17 5.57 15.46
C ALA A 375 -0.38 4.05 15.34
N TRP A 376 -0.22 3.53 14.12
CA TRP A 376 -0.47 2.13 13.76
C TRP A 376 0.48 1.66 12.66
N VAL A 377 1.42 0.78 13.01
CA VAL A 377 2.34 0.12 12.08
C VAL A 377 2.10 -1.39 12.15
N GLY A 378 1.38 -1.92 11.15
CA GLY A 378 0.97 -3.32 11.12
C GLY A 378 2.04 -4.30 10.65
N GLY A 379 3.19 -3.83 10.15
CA GLY A 379 4.23 -4.66 9.56
C GLY A 379 5.37 -3.83 8.96
N ASN A 380 6.37 -4.51 8.39
CA ASN A 380 7.58 -3.87 7.87
C ASN A 380 7.30 -2.95 6.68
N ASP A 381 6.45 -3.42 5.76
CA ASP A 381 6.11 -2.71 4.53
C ASP A 381 4.84 -3.35 3.95
N TYR A 382 3.79 -2.54 3.74
CA TYR A 382 2.50 -3.08 3.34
C TYR A 382 2.50 -3.54 1.87
N GLN A 383 3.36 -3.04 0.98
CA GLN A 383 3.48 -3.54 -0.39
C GLN A 383 3.85 -5.02 -0.38
N TYR A 384 4.80 -5.42 0.47
CA TYR A 384 5.32 -6.79 0.53
C TYR A 384 4.64 -7.67 1.59
N PHE A 385 4.22 -7.10 2.72
CA PHE A 385 3.67 -7.83 3.87
C PHE A 385 2.25 -7.36 4.19
N LYS A 386 1.25 -8.08 3.69
CA LYS A 386 -0.17 -7.75 3.90
C LYS A 386 -0.73 -8.16 5.26
N TYR A 387 0.01 -8.95 6.03
CA TYR A 387 -0.45 -9.42 7.34
C TYR A 387 -0.24 -8.32 8.38
N ASP A 388 -1.32 -7.94 9.05
CA ASP A 388 -1.29 -6.91 10.10
C ASP A 388 -1.04 -7.55 11.48
N HIS A 389 0.18 -7.37 12.00
CA HIS A 389 0.56 -7.89 13.33
C HIS A 389 -0.14 -7.17 14.48
N VAL A 390 -0.67 -5.96 14.28
CA VAL A 390 -1.37 -5.21 15.32
C VAL A 390 -2.79 -5.76 15.52
N LYS A 391 -3.56 -5.94 14.43
CA LYS A 391 -4.95 -6.44 14.54
C LYS A 391 -5.09 -7.96 14.45
N GLN A 392 -4.31 -8.61 13.60
CA GLN A 392 -4.48 -10.04 13.29
C GLN A 392 -3.50 -10.92 14.08
N GLY A 393 -2.41 -10.33 14.60
CA GLY A 393 -1.37 -11.01 15.35
C GLY A 393 -1.91 -11.65 16.63
N LYS A 394 -1.66 -12.96 16.79
CA LYS A 394 -1.82 -13.66 18.06
C LYS A 394 -0.49 -14.27 18.47
N ARG A 395 0.04 -13.86 19.62
CA ARG A 395 1.35 -14.27 20.14
C ARG A 395 1.24 -14.60 21.61
N GLN A 396 2.12 -15.47 22.08
CA GLN A 396 2.33 -15.62 23.52
C GLN A 396 2.89 -14.31 24.06
N VAL A 397 2.18 -13.73 25.04
CA VAL A 397 2.50 -12.41 25.60
C VAL A 397 3.67 -12.43 26.59
N GLY A 398 3.98 -13.61 27.15
CA GLY A 398 5.08 -13.79 28.10
C GLY A 398 4.89 -12.94 29.36
N SER A 399 5.97 -12.34 29.87
CA SER A 399 5.97 -11.56 31.11
C SER A 399 5.06 -10.32 31.10
N THR A 400 4.60 -9.85 29.94
CA THR A 400 3.65 -8.72 29.87
C THR A 400 2.29 -9.07 30.48
N PHE A 401 2.02 -10.35 30.79
CA PHE A 401 0.84 -10.78 31.53
C PHE A 401 0.95 -10.60 33.06
N LYS A 402 2.15 -10.37 33.60
CA LYS A 402 2.36 -10.23 35.05
C LYS A 402 1.51 -9.14 35.70
N PRO A 403 1.34 -7.93 35.12
CA PRO A 403 0.51 -6.89 35.72
C PRO A 403 -0.91 -7.35 36.09
N PHE A 404 -1.54 -8.25 35.32
CA PHE A 404 -2.87 -8.79 35.66
C PHE A 404 -2.83 -9.64 36.94
N VAL A 405 -1.77 -10.41 37.15
CA VAL A 405 -1.56 -11.21 38.38
C VAL A 405 -1.39 -10.29 39.58
N TYR A 406 -0.55 -9.25 39.44
CA TYR A 406 -0.29 -8.30 40.53
C TYR A 406 -1.53 -7.47 40.86
N ALA A 407 -2.24 -6.95 39.85
CA ALA A 407 -3.49 -6.22 40.04
C ALA A 407 -4.54 -7.08 40.76
N SER A 408 -4.68 -8.35 40.34
CA SER A 408 -5.58 -9.30 40.99
C SER A 408 -5.17 -9.55 42.44
N ALA A 409 -3.87 -9.69 42.74
CA ALA A 409 -3.40 -9.88 44.11
C ALA A 409 -3.70 -8.67 45.02
N ILE A 410 -3.51 -7.46 44.50
CA ILE A 410 -3.83 -6.23 45.22
C ILE A 410 -5.33 -6.16 45.51
N ILE A 411 -6.18 -6.46 44.53
CA ILE A 411 -7.64 -6.34 44.68
C ILE A 411 -8.23 -7.46 45.54
N GLU A 412 -7.82 -8.72 45.32
CA GLU A 412 -8.42 -9.88 46.00
C GLU A 412 -7.89 -10.09 47.42
N LYS A 413 -6.64 -9.65 47.69
CA LYS A 413 -5.97 -9.87 48.99
C LYS A 413 -5.57 -8.59 49.71
N ASN A 414 -5.85 -7.40 49.15
CA ASN A 414 -5.40 -6.11 49.67
C ASN A 414 -3.88 -6.06 49.90
N TYR A 415 -3.10 -6.75 49.07
CA TYR A 415 -1.64 -6.72 49.17
C TYR A 415 -1.12 -5.32 48.84
N SER A 416 -0.27 -4.79 49.72
CA SER A 416 0.44 -3.54 49.48
C SER A 416 1.55 -3.75 48.44
N PRO A 417 1.80 -2.80 47.52
CA PRO A 417 2.98 -2.83 46.67
C PRO A 417 4.31 -2.93 47.44
N CYS A 418 4.32 -2.54 48.72
CA CYS A 418 5.47 -2.63 49.61
C CYS A 418 5.57 -3.97 50.36
N MET A 419 4.61 -4.88 50.19
CA MET A 419 4.63 -6.20 50.81
C MET A 419 5.89 -6.95 50.40
N GLN A 420 6.60 -7.47 51.41
CA GLN A 420 7.82 -8.23 51.23
C GLN A 420 7.49 -9.70 50.98
N VAL A 421 8.01 -10.25 49.90
CA VAL A 421 7.88 -11.66 49.53
C VAL A 421 9.28 -12.27 49.45
N PRO A 422 9.51 -13.48 50.00
CA PRO A 422 10.77 -14.18 49.83
C PRO A 422 11.10 -14.40 48.34
N ASN A 423 12.31 -14.06 47.92
CA ASN A 423 12.82 -14.44 46.60
C ASN A 423 13.33 -15.88 46.65
N ALA A 424 12.40 -16.84 46.64
CA ALA A 424 12.68 -18.27 46.69
C ALA A 424 11.96 -18.98 45.55
N LYS A 425 12.45 -20.17 45.19
CA LYS A 425 11.77 -21.02 44.21
C LYS A 425 10.43 -21.48 44.79
N ILE A 426 9.35 -21.06 44.16
CA ILE A 426 7.98 -21.34 44.60
C ILE A 426 7.30 -22.18 43.54
N CYS A 427 6.71 -23.28 44.00
CA CYS A 427 5.98 -24.22 43.18
C CYS A 427 4.49 -24.09 43.43
N ILE A 428 3.70 -24.27 42.37
CA ILE A 428 2.30 -24.64 42.49
C ILE A 428 2.26 -26.17 42.38
N GLU A 429 1.81 -26.85 43.43
CA GLU A 429 1.87 -28.30 43.51
C GLU A 429 0.86 -28.98 42.59
N LYS A 430 1.18 -30.21 42.21
CA LYS A 430 0.27 -31.13 41.54
C LYS A 430 -1.07 -31.22 42.27
N GLY A 431 -2.16 -31.15 41.51
CA GLY A 431 -3.52 -31.15 42.03
C GLY A 431 -4.06 -29.76 42.35
N GLU A 432 -3.20 -28.77 42.65
CA GLU A 432 -3.66 -27.39 42.76
C GLU A 432 -4.04 -26.84 41.39
N TYR A 433 -5.19 -26.15 41.34
CA TYR A 433 -5.70 -25.48 40.14
C TYR A 433 -5.79 -26.38 38.89
N GLY A 434 -5.85 -27.70 39.06
CA GLY A 434 -5.91 -28.69 37.98
C GLY A 434 -4.56 -29.05 37.35
N LEU A 435 -3.44 -28.76 38.00
CA LEU A 435 -2.11 -29.16 37.52
C LEU A 435 -1.89 -30.67 37.62
N MET A 436 -1.33 -31.25 36.55
CA MET A 436 -0.98 -32.68 36.48
C MET A 436 0.38 -32.99 37.11
N GLU A 437 1.25 -31.99 37.19
CA GLU A 437 2.61 -32.03 37.73
C GLU A 437 2.92 -30.71 38.44
N ASP A 438 3.91 -30.72 39.33
CA ASP A 438 4.36 -29.51 40.02
C ASP A 438 4.88 -28.48 39.00
N TRP A 439 4.48 -27.23 39.16
CA TRP A 439 4.95 -26.13 38.32
C TRP A 439 5.84 -25.17 39.12
N CYS A 440 7.15 -25.26 38.88
CA CYS A 440 8.20 -24.56 39.64
C CYS A 440 9.10 -23.70 38.73
N PRO A 441 8.61 -22.56 38.20
CA PRO A 441 9.41 -21.73 37.31
C PRO A 441 10.60 -21.08 38.02
N SER A 442 11.74 -21.01 37.31
CA SER A 442 12.94 -20.29 37.75
C SER A 442 12.91 -18.81 37.34
N ASN A 443 13.67 -17.96 38.03
CA ASN A 443 13.96 -16.60 37.57
C ASN A 443 14.90 -16.63 36.35
N SER A 444 14.98 -15.53 35.58
CA SER A 444 15.85 -15.45 34.40
C SER A 444 17.34 -15.36 34.74
N ASP A 445 17.66 -14.95 35.97
CA ASP A 445 19.01 -14.79 36.53
C ASP A 445 19.44 -15.97 37.43
N ASP A 446 18.51 -16.88 37.75
CA ASP A 446 18.68 -17.96 38.74
C ASP A 446 19.19 -17.50 40.12
N GLU A 447 18.96 -16.23 40.48
CA GLU A 447 19.33 -15.68 41.79
C GLU A 447 18.19 -15.81 42.81
N TYR A 448 18.51 -16.35 43.98
CA TYR A 448 17.58 -16.57 45.09
C TYR A 448 18.17 -16.04 46.41
N GLY A 449 17.30 -15.62 47.32
CA GLY A 449 17.67 -15.14 48.65
C GLY A 449 17.11 -13.77 48.99
N GLY A 450 16.95 -13.52 50.29
CA GLY A 450 16.36 -12.29 50.82
C GLY A 450 14.88 -12.13 50.49
N THR A 451 14.40 -10.90 50.63
CA THR A 451 13.03 -10.51 50.30
C THR A 451 13.01 -9.44 49.22
N ARG A 452 11.88 -9.36 48.52
CA ARG A 452 11.60 -8.37 47.47
C ARG A 452 10.22 -7.80 47.70
N SER A 453 10.07 -6.50 47.50
CA SER A 453 8.75 -5.89 47.48
C SER A 453 8.00 -6.27 46.20
N LEU A 454 6.67 -6.27 46.22
CA LEU A 454 5.89 -6.53 44.99
C LEU A 454 6.19 -5.50 43.88
N LYS A 455 6.39 -4.24 44.24
CA LYS A 455 6.79 -3.18 43.29
C LYS A 455 8.11 -3.52 42.59
N ASP A 456 9.12 -3.90 43.38
CA ASP A 456 10.44 -4.25 42.86
C ASP A 456 10.42 -5.54 42.04
N ALA A 457 9.65 -6.53 42.48
CA ALA A 457 9.48 -7.79 41.77
C ALA A 457 8.79 -7.63 40.42
N LEU A 458 7.79 -6.75 40.32
CA LEU A 458 7.14 -6.45 39.05
C LEU A 458 8.08 -5.66 38.12
N ALA A 459 8.80 -4.67 38.65
CA ALA A 459 9.76 -3.87 37.89
C ALA A 459 10.89 -4.72 37.27
N ASN A 460 11.36 -5.73 38.01
CA ASN A 460 12.38 -6.68 37.54
C ASN A 460 11.79 -7.95 36.92
N SER A 461 10.47 -8.03 36.75
CA SER A 461 9.79 -9.16 36.11
C SER A 461 10.13 -10.51 36.75
N MET A 462 10.14 -10.61 38.07
CA MET A 462 10.52 -11.82 38.79
C MET A 462 9.45 -12.93 38.65
N ASN A 463 9.86 -14.10 38.15
CA ASN A 463 8.97 -15.24 37.92
C ASN A 463 8.49 -15.84 39.25
N THR A 464 9.41 -16.06 40.18
CA THR A 464 9.14 -16.64 41.50
C THR A 464 8.08 -15.88 42.30
N VAL A 465 8.19 -14.55 42.39
CA VAL A 465 7.21 -13.70 43.09
C VAL A 465 5.87 -13.71 42.34
N THR A 466 5.88 -13.73 41.01
CA THR A 466 4.63 -13.87 40.24
C THR A 466 3.95 -15.20 40.55
N THR A 467 4.71 -16.29 40.63
CA THR A 467 4.20 -17.62 40.99
C THR A 467 3.68 -17.67 42.41
N PHE A 468 4.37 -17.02 43.36
CA PHE A 468 3.85 -16.82 44.71
C PHE A 468 2.46 -16.20 44.69
N LEU A 469 2.30 -15.06 44.00
CA LEU A 469 1.03 -14.37 43.91
C LEU A 469 -0.05 -15.26 43.29
N MET A 470 0.26 -15.91 42.17
CA MET A 470 -0.65 -16.86 41.50
C MET A 470 -1.07 -18.00 42.44
N LYS A 471 -0.15 -18.52 43.25
CA LYS A 471 -0.47 -19.56 44.24
C LYS A 471 -1.43 -19.06 45.32
N GLN A 472 -1.30 -17.81 45.77
CA GLN A 472 -2.14 -17.24 46.82
C GLN A 472 -3.56 -16.89 46.36
N ILE A 473 -3.73 -16.49 45.09
CA ILE A 473 -5.03 -16.01 44.57
C ILE A 473 -5.71 -16.99 43.61
N GLY A 474 -4.94 -17.90 43.02
CA GLY A 474 -5.39 -18.83 42.00
C GLY A 474 -5.65 -18.17 40.63
N PRO A 475 -5.89 -18.98 39.59
CA PRO A 475 -6.03 -18.47 38.22
C PRO A 475 -7.38 -17.80 37.97
N ARG A 476 -8.44 -18.13 38.72
CA ARG A 476 -9.80 -17.64 38.45
C ARG A 476 -9.91 -16.11 38.58
N PRO A 477 -9.41 -15.46 39.65
CA PRO A 477 -9.43 -14.01 39.73
C PRO A 477 -8.59 -13.35 38.64
N VAL A 478 -7.44 -13.94 38.29
CA VAL A 478 -6.59 -13.42 37.21
C VAL A 478 -7.28 -13.48 35.85
N ILE A 479 -7.98 -14.58 35.55
CA ILE A 479 -8.79 -14.72 34.34
C ILE A 479 -9.91 -13.68 34.33
N LYS A 480 -10.59 -13.47 35.46
CA LYS A 480 -11.64 -12.45 35.60
C LYS A 480 -11.09 -11.05 35.32
N MET A 481 -9.98 -10.69 35.97
CA MET A 481 -9.28 -9.42 35.77
C MET A 481 -8.90 -9.19 34.30
N ALA A 482 -8.30 -10.19 33.65
CA ALA A 482 -7.94 -10.10 32.24
C ALA A 482 -9.17 -9.88 31.34
N ARG A 483 -10.29 -10.57 31.62
CA ARG A 483 -11.54 -10.41 30.87
C ARG A 483 -12.20 -9.04 31.07
N GLU A 484 -12.19 -8.53 32.30
CA GLU A 484 -12.67 -7.18 32.61
C GLU A 484 -11.84 -6.10 31.89
N MET A 485 -10.56 -6.37 31.66
CA MET A 485 -9.66 -5.54 30.85
C MET A 485 -9.74 -5.84 29.33
N GLY A 486 -10.71 -6.63 28.87
CA GLY A 486 -11.00 -6.84 27.46
C GLY A 486 -10.26 -8.00 26.77
N ILE A 487 -9.50 -8.82 27.52
CA ILE A 487 -8.84 -10.01 26.98
C ILE A 487 -9.85 -11.16 26.90
N THR A 488 -10.13 -11.65 25.69
CA THR A 488 -11.19 -12.65 25.44
C THR A 488 -10.68 -14.03 25.06
N SER A 489 -9.37 -14.17 24.76
CA SER A 489 -8.75 -15.41 24.29
C SER A 489 -8.04 -16.20 25.37
#